data_AF-L1LF19-F1
#
_entry.id   AF-L1LF19-F1
#
_cell.length_a   1.000
_cell.length_b   1.000
_cell.length_c   1.000
_cell.angle_alpha   90.00
_cell.angle_beta   90.00
_cell.angle_gamma   90.00
#
_symmetry.space_group_name_H-M   'P 1'
#
loop_
_entity.id
_entity.type
_entity.pdbx_description
1 polymer ?
#
loop_
_entity_poly.entity_id
_entity_poly.type
_entity_poly.pdbx_seq_one_letter_code
_entity_poly.pdbx_strand_id
1 'polypeptide(L)'
;MDITQNNSKTHKNGSYCCYKHNHTRVSVTDKTVSCKTHKQSSTSCYKHQVIPNAGKWRVAAIKYYGVNTPSKRNRVEIPGLSLLTKVSVKVTVYVLYCGHNPVLIYLESTSGGSDTTGWYKKGSDNNDNENWTQVGLDITPGDLGKIDCKDNETFQKLAKLLTKLGCYGLEECTQDTKSLQEQEQQQRTKESEELRQEVKEAEGEGSEKEKLKKKEEEGAVANALKVDGGPRQDTAVDALKTQLQDAFPWDIENILGAFAGVFTASCITIFVSWKLYKAYKHYSDPWVRPI
;
A
#
# COMPACT_ATOMS: atom_id res chain seq x y z
N MET A 1 28.41 -7.09 8.02
CA MET A 1 27.89 -5.72 7.94
C MET A 1 26.65 -5.66 8.82
N ASP A 2 26.58 -4.70 9.73
CA ASP A 2 25.45 -4.50 10.63
C ASP A 2 24.60 -3.31 10.16
N ILE A 3 23.39 -3.59 9.71
CA ILE A 3 22.46 -2.60 9.17
C ILE A 3 21.35 -2.25 10.18
N THR A 4 21.54 -2.51 11.47
CA THR A 4 20.59 -2.10 12.51
C THR A 4 20.46 -0.58 12.54
N GLN A 5 19.24 -0.03 12.66
CA GLN A 5 19.03 1.41 12.56
C GLN A 5 19.86 2.21 13.56
N ASN A 6 19.99 1.74 14.80
CA ASN A 6 20.82 2.39 15.81
C ASN A 6 22.29 2.45 15.37
N ASN A 7 22.82 1.36 14.84
CA ASN A 7 24.18 1.32 14.29
C ASN A 7 24.35 2.31 13.13
N SER A 8 23.37 2.40 12.23
CA SER A 8 23.38 3.33 11.10
C SER A 8 23.33 4.79 11.55
N LYS A 9 22.51 5.10 12.55
CA LYS A 9 22.39 6.44 13.15
C LYS A 9 23.67 6.84 13.88
N THR A 10 24.20 5.98 14.74
CA THR A 10 25.45 6.23 15.50
C THR A 10 26.62 6.50 14.58
N HIS A 11 26.69 5.80 13.44
CA HIS A 11 27.80 5.95 12.49
C HIS A 11 27.46 6.79 11.27
N LYS A 12 26.37 7.57 11.30
CA LYS A 12 25.98 8.47 10.21
C LYS A 12 27.16 9.36 9.79
N ASN A 13 27.51 9.31 8.51
CA ASN A 13 28.64 10.04 7.91
C ASN A 13 30.00 9.70 8.53
N GLY A 14 30.11 8.50 9.10
CA GLY A 14 31.32 7.98 9.71
C GLY A 14 31.59 6.57 9.22
N SER A 15 32.24 5.79 10.08
CA SER A 15 32.53 4.39 9.80
C SER A 15 32.56 3.59 11.07
N TYR A 16 32.45 2.27 10.92
CA TYR A 16 32.51 1.34 12.05
C TYR A 16 33.24 0.05 11.68
N CYS A 17 33.56 -0.68 12.74
CA CYS A 17 34.08 -2.04 12.69
C CYS A 17 33.59 -2.82 13.89
N CYS A 18 33.92 -4.11 13.95
CA CYS A 18 33.73 -4.86 15.17
C CYS A 18 34.69 -4.32 16.24
N TYR A 19 34.22 -4.22 17.49
CA TYR A 19 34.98 -3.68 18.64
C TYR A 19 36.38 -4.32 18.84
N LYS A 20 36.59 -5.54 18.33
CA LYS A 20 37.87 -6.26 18.37
C LYS A 20 38.89 -5.82 17.31
N HIS A 21 38.58 -4.78 16.54
CA HIS A 21 39.40 -4.35 15.41
C HIS A 21 39.60 -2.84 15.44
N ASN A 22 40.85 -2.39 15.55
CA ASN A 22 41.22 -0.96 15.59
C ASN A 22 41.21 -0.28 14.21
N HIS A 23 40.41 -0.75 13.26
CA HIS A 23 40.36 -0.16 11.92
C HIS A 23 38.95 -0.14 11.40
N THR A 24 38.60 0.93 10.69
CA THR A 24 37.27 1.15 10.12
C THR A 24 37.12 0.33 8.83
N ARG A 25 36.00 -0.39 8.70
CA ARG A 25 35.78 -1.31 7.56
C ARG A 25 34.50 -1.01 6.79
N VAL A 26 33.49 -0.51 7.48
CA VAL A 26 32.20 -0.15 6.88
C VAL A 26 32.04 1.36 7.00
N SER A 27 31.94 2.06 5.88
CA SER A 27 31.51 3.46 5.87
C SER A 27 30.00 3.54 5.84
N VAL A 28 29.44 4.55 6.51
CA VAL A 28 28.01 4.82 6.53
C VAL A 28 27.76 6.25 6.07
N THR A 29 26.92 6.42 5.06
CA THR A 29 26.49 7.73 4.56
C THR A 29 24.98 7.83 4.69
N ASP A 30 24.50 8.92 5.28
CA ASP A 30 23.07 9.20 5.31
C ASP A 30 22.62 9.87 4.02
N LYS A 31 21.48 9.45 3.51
CA LYS A 31 20.79 10.03 2.37
C LYS A 31 19.34 10.28 2.73
N THR A 32 18.88 11.49 2.50
CA THR A 32 17.44 11.79 2.57
C THR A 32 16.77 11.37 1.27
N VAL A 33 15.69 10.61 1.39
CA VAL A 33 14.77 10.30 0.29
C VAL A 33 13.57 11.21 0.43
N SER A 34 13.34 12.07 -0.57
CA SER A 34 12.18 12.95 -0.62
C SER A 34 11.82 13.28 -2.07
N CYS A 35 10.56 13.63 -2.29
CA CYS A 35 10.13 14.27 -3.53
C CYS A 35 10.40 15.78 -3.44
N LYS A 36 10.77 16.41 -4.56
CA LYS A 36 10.92 17.87 -4.65
C LYS A 36 9.65 18.64 -4.25
N THR A 37 8.48 18.08 -4.58
CA THR A 37 7.16 18.66 -4.28
C THR A 37 6.79 18.48 -2.81
N HIS A 38 6.99 17.29 -2.25
CA HIS A 38 6.64 16.96 -0.86
C HIS A 38 7.88 17.02 0.06
N LYS A 39 8.45 18.22 0.24
CA LYS A 39 9.65 18.39 1.10
C LYS A 39 9.43 18.00 2.56
N GLN A 40 8.18 18.08 3.05
CA GLN A 40 7.82 17.70 4.42
C GLN A 40 7.82 16.18 4.60
N SER A 41 7.48 15.42 3.55
CA SER A 41 7.55 13.96 3.56
C SER A 41 8.96 13.50 3.15
N SER A 42 9.72 13.00 4.12
CA SER A 42 11.05 12.47 3.85
C SER A 42 11.35 11.28 4.74
N THR A 43 12.18 10.37 4.23
CA THR A 43 12.67 9.25 5.00
C THR A 43 14.19 9.14 4.86
N SER A 44 14.84 8.69 5.93
CA SER A 44 16.29 8.47 5.93
C SER A 44 16.63 7.12 5.30
N CYS A 45 17.58 7.14 4.39
CA CYS A 45 18.18 5.98 3.76
C CYS A 45 19.67 5.95 4.10
N TYR A 46 20.14 4.87 4.71
CA TYR A 46 21.54 4.76 5.11
C TYR A 46 22.30 3.85 4.14
N LYS A 47 23.37 4.39 3.55
CA LYS A 47 24.29 3.65 2.69
C LYS A 47 25.41 3.07 3.52
N HIS A 48 25.45 1.75 3.65
CA HIS A 48 26.58 1.00 4.19
C HIS A 48 27.46 0.52 3.06
N GLN A 49 28.75 0.80 3.11
CA GLN A 49 29.68 0.41 2.06
C GLN A 49 30.92 -0.24 2.66
N VAL A 50 31.31 -1.38 2.09
CA VAL A 50 32.60 -2.01 2.36
C VAL A 50 33.43 -1.89 1.09
N ILE A 51 34.53 -1.14 1.19
CA ILE A 51 35.54 -1.05 0.13
C ILE A 51 36.61 -2.08 0.48
N PRO A 52 36.82 -3.12 -0.35
CA PRO A 52 37.83 -4.11 -0.07
C PRO A 52 39.23 -3.49 -0.14
N ASN A 53 40.01 -3.63 0.94
CA ASN A 53 41.41 -3.21 0.95
C ASN A 53 42.28 -4.35 0.41
N ALA A 54 42.55 -4.34 -0.90
CA ALA A 54 43.49 -5.25 -1.57
C ALA A 54 43.32 -6.73 -1.17
N GLY A 55 42.08 -7.25 -1.13
CA GLY A 55 41.84 -8.67 -0.84
C GLY A 55 41.81 -9.04 0.66
N LYS A 56 42.11 -8.11 1.57
CA LYS A 56 42.26 -8.43 3.00
C LYS A 56 40.91 -8.65 3.69
N TRP A 57 39.90 -7.84 3.35
CA TRP A 57 38.61 -7.84 4.03
C TRP A 57 37.51 -8.44 3.17
N ARG A 58 36.60 -9.16 3.81
CA ARG A 58 35.44 -9.79 3.18
C ARG A 58 34.21 -9.57 4.04
N VAL A 59 33.06 -9.41 3.39
CA VAL A 59 31.78 -9.33 4.09
C VAL A 59 31.26 -10.74 4.27
N ALA A 60 31.27 -11.28 5.48
CA ALA A 60 30.75 -12.64 5.71
C ALA A 60 29.21 -12.72 5.67
N ALA A 61 28.54 -11.67 6.12
CA ALA A 61 27.09 -11.58 6.18
C ALA A 61 26.62 -10.12 6.28
N ILE A 62 25.38 -9.88 5.85
CA ILE A 62 24.59 -8.69 6.19
C ILE A 62 23.62 -9.12 7.29
N LYS A 63 23.57 -8.36 8.39
CA LYS A 63 22.77 -8.70 9.57
C LYS A 63 22.13 -7.45 10.18
N TYR A 64 21.10 -7.65 10.98
CA TYR A 64 20.51 -6.62 11.83
C TYR A 64 19.91 -7.21 13.10
N TYR A 65 19.58 -6.35 14.06
CA TYR A 65 18.92 -6.71 15.30
C TYR A 65 17.53 -6.04 15.34
N GLY A 66 16.48 -6.84 15.55
CA GLY A 66 15.11 -6.34 15.63
C GLY A 66 14.85 -5.59 16.94
N VAL A 67 13.97 -4.59 16.91
CA VAL A 67 13.64 -3.76 18.10
C VAL A 67 13.14 -4.61 19.26
N ASN A 68 12.25 -5.56 18.95
CA ASN A 68 11.62 -6.42 19.95
C ASN A 68 12.51 -7.59 20.37
N THR A 69 13.64 -7.79 19.67
CA THR A 69 14.55 -8.92 19.88
C THR A 69 16.01 -8.46 19.70
N PRO A 70 16.51 -7.52 20.53
CA PRO A 70 17.82 -6.90 20.33
C PRO A 70 19.00 -7.87 20.51
N SER A 71 18.78 -9.00 21.19
CA SER A 71 19.76 -10.09 21.31
C SER A 71 19.75 -11.04 20.10
N LYS A 72 18.64 -11.10 19.36
CA LYS A 72 18.45 -11.98 18.21
C LYS A 72 19.05 -11.34 16.97
N ARG A 73 20.02 -12.03 16.37
CA ARG A 73 20.72 -11.59 15.17
C ARG A 73 20.01 -12.16 13.95
N ASN A 74 19.35 -11.30 13.18
CA ASN A 74 18.71 -11.69 11.92
C ASN A 74 19.71 -11.50 10.77
N ARG A 75 19.96 -12.58 10.01
CA ARG A 75 20.75 -12.55 8.79
C ARG A 75 19.84 -12.22 7.60
N VAL A 76 20.33 -11.38 6.70
CA VAL A 76 19.70 -11.11 5.40
C VAL A 76 20.14 -12.18 4.42
N GLU A 77 19.21 -13.03 3.98
CA GLU A 77 19.45 -14.05 2.96
C GLU A 77 18.79 -13.65 1.63
N ILE A 78 19.61 -13.45 0.60
CA ILE A 78 19.15 -13.12 -0.75
C ILE A 78 19.49 -14.31 -1.66
N PRO A 79 18.52 -14.88 -2.39
CA PRO A 79 18.78 -15.96 -3.33
C PRO A 79 19.88 -15.59 -4.34
N GLY A 80 20.85 -16.47 -4.52
CA GLY A 80 21.99 -16.26 -5.42
C GLY A 80 23.11 -15.37 -4.88
N LEU A 81 22.92 -14.68 -3.75
CA LEU A 81 23.97 -13.86 -3.14
C LEU A 81 24.97 -14.71 -2.35
N SER A 82 26.14 -14.99 -2.94
CA SER A 82 27.24 -15.63 -2.23
C SER A 82 28.23 -14.61 -1.69
N LEU A 83 28.08 -14.26 -0.40
CA LEU A 83 29.03 -13.38 0.30
C LEU A 83 30.32 -14.10 0.74
N LEU A 84 30.34 -15.44 0.69
CA LEU A 84 31.42 -16.28 1.19
C LEU A 84 32.53 -16.54 0.17
N THR A 85 32.55 -15.82 -0.95
CA THR A 85 33.53 -16.05 -2.01
C THR A 85 34.95 -15.79 -1.52
N LYS A 86 35.92 -16.58 -2.01
CA LYS A 86 37.36 -16.40 -1.75
C LYS A 86 37.90 -15.03 -2.24
N VAL A 87 37.08 -14.28 -2.97
CA VAL A 87 37.38 -12.97 -3.54
C VAL A 87 36.82 -11.87 -2.65
N SER A 88 37.59 -10.80 -2.45
CA SER A 88 37.10 -9.60 -1.78
C SER A 88 36.21 -8.80 -2.72
N VAL A 89 34.94 -8.67 -2.32
CA VAL A 89 33.89 -8.03 -3.11
C VAL A 89 33.53 -6.68 -2.48
N LYS A 90 33.32 -5.66 -3.33
CA LYS A 90 32.68 -4.41 -2.91
C LYS A 90 31.20 -4.69 -2.68
N VAL A 91 30.75 -4.45 -1.45
CA VAL A 91 29.34 -4.60 -1.07
C VAL A 91 28.83 -3.25 -0.61
N THR A 92 27.80 -2.76 -1.30
CA THR A 92 27.07 -1.54 -0.93
C THR A 92 25.63 -1.91 -0.64
N VAL A 93 25.12 -1.48 0.50
CA VAL A 93 23.74 -1.71 0.93
C VAL A 93 23.12 -0.38 1.30
N TYR A 94 22.03 -0.01 0.64
CA TYR A 94 21.19 1.12 1.04
C TYR A 94 20.00 0.59 1.81
N VAL A 95 19.68 1.18 2.95
CA VAL A 95 18.71 0.61 3.89
C VAL A 95 17.66 1.65 4.24
N LEU A 96 16.40 1.29 4.01
CA LEU A 96 15.21 2.04 4.41
C LEU A 96 14.56 1.35 5.61
N TYR A 97 14.17 2.16 6.59
CA TYR A 97 13.68 1.68 7.87
C TYR A 97 12.21 2.03 8.09
N CYS A 98 11.54 1.19 8.87
CA CYS A 98 10.17 1.34 9.29
C CYS A 98 10.05 0.91 10.75
N GLY A 99 9.64 1.81 11.65
CA GLY A 99 9.60 1.48 13.08
C GLY A 99 10.91 0.88 13.60
N HIS A 100 12.05 1.44 13.15
CA HIS A 100 13.43 1.01 13.43
C HIS A 100 13.88 -0.34 12.83
N ASN A 101 13.02 -1.08 12.13
CA ASN A 101 13.42 -2.31 11.43
C ASN A 101 13.74 -2.01 9.96
N PRO A 102 14.77 -2.64 9.37
CA PRO A 102 15.00 -2.54 7.94
C PRO A 102 13.86 -3.27 7.20
N VAL A 103 13.24 -2.60 6.23
CA VAL A 103 12.11 -3.15 5.46
C VAL A 103 12.43 -3.33 3.99
N LEU A 104 13.32 -2.48 3.46
CA LEU A 104 13.68 -2.43 2.06
C LEU A 104 15.17 -2.09 1.96
N ILE A 105 15.90 -2.89 1.17
CA ILE A 105 17.32 -2.67 0.92
C ILE A 105 17.62 -2.65 -0.57
N TYR A 106 18.52 -1.78 -1.01
CA TYR A 106 19.16 -1.91 -2.32
C TYR A 106 20.54 -2.49 -2.11
N LEU A 107 20.82 -3.61 -2.77
CA LEU A 107 22.12 -4.26 -2.76
C LEU A 107 22.84 -3.99 -4.07
N GLU A 108 24.12 -3.67 -3.99
CA GLU A 108 25.06 -3.65 -5.12
C GLU A 108 26.29 -4.46 -4.69
N SER A 109 26.46 -5.64 -5.28
CA SER A 109 27.57 -6.55 -4.99
C SER A 109 28.26 -6.94 -6.30
N THR A 110 29.53 -6.57 -6.44
CA THR A 110 30.35 -6.87 -7.62
C THR A 110 31.27 -8.05 -7.35
N SER A 111 30.79 -9.26 -7.65
CA SER A 111 31.56 -10.49 -7.45
C SER A 111 31.92 -11.08 -8.81
N GLY A 112 33.19 -11.45 -9.01
CA GLY A 112 33.77 -11.84 -10.31
C GLY A 112 33.21 -13.10 -11.01
N GLY A 113 31.95 -13.46 -10.75
CA GLY A 113 31.18 -14.48 -11.45
C GLY A 113 29.66 -14.27 -11.40
N SER A 114 29.13 -13.41 -10.52
CA SER A 114 27.70 -13.05 -10.49
C SER A 114 27.50 -11.73 -9.76
N ASP A 115 27.15 -10.68 -10.51
CA ASP A 115 26.75 -9.42 -9.92
C ASP A 115 25.32 -9.53 -9.38
N THR A 116 25.13 -9.18 -8.12
CA THR A 116 23.80 -9.14 -7.51
C THR A 116 23.46 -7.69 -7.22
N THR A 117 22.53 -7.15 -8.00
CA THR A 117 22.10 -5.77 -7.89
C THR A 117 20.58 -5.69 -7.89
N GLY A 118 20.01 -4.86 -7.02
CA GLY A 118 18.59 -4.57 -7.01
C GLY A 118 18.01 -4.30 -5.64
N TRP A 119 16.72 -4.00 -5.63
CA TRP A 119 15.95 -3.83 -4.40
C TRP A 119 15.42 -5.15 -3.88
N TYR A 120 15.45 -5.32 -2.56
CA TYR A 120 14.95 -6.50 -1.87
C TYR A 120 14.12 -6.07 -0.67
N LYS A 121 12.99 -6.74 -0.47
CA LYS A 121 12.14 -6.55 0.71
C LYS A 121 12.25 -7.74 1.65
N LYS A 122 12.05 -7.45 2.93
CA LYS A 122 11.97 -8.48 3.97
C LYS A 122 10.80 -9.44 3.68
N GLY A 123 11.05 -10.75 3.79
CA GLY A 123 10.01 -11.78 3.73
C GLY A 123 9.15 -11.83 5.00
N SER A 124 8.21 -12.77 5.05
CA SER A 124 7.33 -12.98 6.21
C SER A 124 7.91 -13.94 7.25
N ASP A 125 9.13 -14.44 7.02
CA ASP A 125 9.78 -15.39 7.90
C ASP A 125 10.28 -14.71 9.17
N ASN A 126 10.07 -15.36 10.32
CA ASN A 126 10.50 -14.89 11.64
C ASN A 126 11.67 -15.72 12.19
N ASN A 127 12.44 -16.38 11.32
CA ASN A 127 13.62 -17.16 11.67
C ASN A 127 14.85 -16.23 11.87
N ASP A 128 15.98 -16.80 12.31
CA ASP A 128 17.26 -16.06 12.41
C ASP A 128 17.87 -15.72 11.03
N ASN A 129 17.36 -16.34 9.98
CA ASN A 129 17.86 -16.29 8.61
C ASN A 129 16.72 -15.87 7.68
N GLU A 130 16.46 -14.57 7.64
CA GLU A 130 15.29 -14.06 6.94
C GLU A 130 15.54 -14.06 5.44
N ASN A 131 14.59 -14.62 4.70
CA ASN A 131 14.60 -14.57 3.25
C ASN A 131 14.18 -13.17 2.78
N TRP A 132 14.96 -12.60 1.88
CA TRP A 132 14.68 -11.33 1.24
C TRP A 132 14.39 -11.56 -0.24
N THR A 133 13.28 -11.00 -0.69
CA THR A 133 12.78 -11.21 -2.06
C THR A 133 13.02 -9.97 -2.89
N GLN A 134 13.49 -10.15 -4.13
CA GLN A 134 13.73 -9.05 -5.04
C GLN A 134 12.42 -8.34 -5.38
N VAL A 135 12.45 -7.01 -5.46
CA VAL A 135 11.33 -6.20 -5.95
C VAL A 135 11.76 -5.51 -7.25
N GLY A 136 10.89 -5.56 -8.26
CA GLY A 136 11.11 -4.91 -9.56
C GLY A 136 10.94 -3.40 -9.48
N LEU A 137 11.87 -2.73 -8.81
CA LEU A 137 11.95 -1.27 -8.75
C LEU A 137 13.12 -0.80 -9.62
N ASP A 138 12.81 0.02 -10.62
CA ASP A 138 13.80 0.53 -11.60
C ASP A 138 14.58 1.76 -11.11
N ILE A 139 14.35 2.20 -9.87
CA ILE A 139 15.02 3.36 -9.31
C ILE A 139 16.36 2.98 -8.67
N THR A 140 17.43 3.74 -8.89
CA THR A 140 18.69 3.51 -8.17
C THR A 140 18.80 4.42 -6.94
N PRO A 141 19.60 4.05 -5.93
CA PRO A 141 19.86 4.94 -4.80
C PRO A 141 20.59 6.25 -5.15
N GLY A 142 21.11 6.39 -6.38
CA GLY A 142 21.63 7.64 -6.92
C GLY A 142 20.51 8.66 -7.21
N ASP A 143 19.32 8.15 -7.53
CA ASP A 143 18.18 8.94 -7.99
C ASP A 143 17.30 9.41 -6.83
N LEU A 144 17.37 8.77 -5.66
CA LEU A 144 16.51 9.01 -4.49
C LEU A 144 16.44 10.47 -3.99
N GLY A 145 17.39 11.34 -4.35
CA GLY A 145 17.40 12.76 -3.99
C GLY A 145 17.02 13.72 -5.13
N LYS A 146 16.73 13.20 -6.33
CA LYS A 146 16.49 14.01 -7.54
C LYS A 146 15.05 13.89 -8.07
N ILE A 147 14.22 13.12 -7.38
CA ILE A 147 12.87 12.75 -7.80
C ILE A 147 11.92 13.95 -7.74
N ASP A 148 11.21 14.18 -8.85
CA ASP A 148 10.03 15.04 -8.90
C ASP A 148 8.76 14.18 -8.96
N CYS A 149 7.68 14.65 -8.37
CA CYS A 149 6.40 13.96 -8.32
C CYS A 149 5.66 14.01 -9.67
N LYS A 150 6.02 14.97 -10.56
CA LYS A 150 5.35 15.19 -11.84
C LYS A 150 5.57 14.08 -12.87
N ASP A 151 6.76 13.50 -12.91
CA ASP A 151 7.19 12.60 -13.99
C ASP A 151 7.54 11.19 -13.52
N ASN A 152 7.30 10.87 -12.25
CA ASN A 152 8.00 9.75 -11.63
C ASN A 152 7.09 8.66 -11.07
N GLU A 153 6.58 7.82 -11.98
CA GLU A 153 5.96 6.54 -11.64
C GLU A 153 6.84 5.71 -10.69
N THR A 154 8.18 5.80 -10.78
CA THR A 154 9.07 4.99 -9.95
C THR A 154 9.03 5.41 -8.48
N PHE A 155 8.88 6.72 -8.19
CA PHE A 155 8.71 7.17 -6.81
C PHE A 155 7.34 6.82 -6.27
N GLN A 156 6.28 6.92 -7.07
CA GLN A 156 4.96 6.44 -6.66
C GLN A 156 5.00 4.94 -6.35
N LYS A 157 5.68 4.13 -7.18
CA LYS A 157 5.91 2.70 -6.92
C LYS A 157 6.68 2.48 -5.60
N LEU A 158 7.72 3.27 -5.34
CA LEU A 158 8.49 3.21 -4.09
C LEU A 158 7.65 3.59 -2.87
N ALA A 159 6.92 4.71 -2.92
CA ALA A 159 6.04 5.18 -1.85
C ALA A 159 4.94 4.14 -1.56
N LYS A 160 4.23 3.66 -2.59
CA LYS A 160 3.23 2.59 -2.46
C LYS A 160 3.81 1.30 -1.90
N LEU A 161 5.03 0.92 -2.31
CA LEU A 161 5.71 -0.25 -1.75
C LEU A 161 6.01 -0.05 -0.26
N LEU A 162 6.53 1.11 0.13
CA LEU A 162 6.82 1.43 1.53
C LEU A 162 5.55 1.48 2.37
N THR A 163 4.45 2.06 1.86
CA THR A 163 3.13 2.03 2.52
C THR A 163 2.66 0.58 2.74
N LYS A 164 2.78 -0.29 1.73
CA LYS A 164 2.47 -1.73 1.86
C LYS A 164 3.33 -2.46 2.88
N LEU A 165 4.55 -1.97 3.13
CA LEU A 165 5.46 -2.47 4.17
C LEU A 165 5.20 -1.82 5.54
N GLY A 166 4.16 -0.99 5.67
CA GLY A 166 3.74 -0.33 6.92
C GLY A 166 4.43 1.02 7.18
N CYS A 167 5.02 1.63 6.16
CA CYS A 167 5.83 2.84 6.31
C CYS A 167 5.13 4.05 5.71
N TYR A 168 4.58 4.89 6.57
CA TYR A 168 3.75 6.04 6.21
C TYR A 168 4.50 7.37 6.16
N GLY A 169 5.84 7.34 6.12
CA GLY A 169 6.68 8.55 6.17
C GLY A 169 6.88 9.27 4.82
N LEU A 170 6.53 8.62 3.71
CA LEU A 170 6.57 9.23 2.38
C LEU A 170 5.13 9.44 1.90
N GLU A 171 4.80 10.66 1.52
CA GLU A 171 3.51 10.97 0.91
C GLU A 171 3.47 10.43 -0.51
N GLU A 172 2.35 9.82 -0.89
CA GLU A 172 2.13 9.44 -2.27
C GLU A 172 2.03 10.70 -3.13
N CYS A 173 2.58 10.65 -4.35
CA CYS A 173 2.31 11.68 -5.33
C CYS A 173 0.86 11.56 -5.78
N THR A 174 -0.06 12.21 -5.06
CA THR A 174 -1.31 12.61 -5.69
C THR A 174 -0.92 13.62 -6.74
N GLN A 175 -1.01 13.27 -8.03
CA GLN A 175 -1.12 14.32 -9.03
C GLN A 175 -2.23 15.22 -8.53
N ASP A 176 -1.92 16.51 -8.34
CA ASP A 176 -2.85 17.46 -7.73
C ASP A 176 -4.25 17.22 -8.29
N THR A 177 -5.10 16.55 -7.51
CA THR A 177 -6.48 16.26 -7.93
C THR A 177 -7.20 17.57 -8.22
N LYS A 178 -6.68 18.69 -7.70
CA LYS A 178 -7.08 20.05 -8.03
C LYS A 178 -6.94 20.39 -9.52
N SER A 179 -5.90 19.97 -10.24
CA SER A 179 -5.82 20.28 -11.68
C SER A 179 -6.83 19.45 -12.50
N LEU A 180 -7.07 18.20 -12.08
CA LEU A 180 -8.11 17.36 -12.70
C LEU A 180 -9.51 17.90 -12.38
N GLN A 181 -9.77 18.30 -11.14
CA GLN A 181 -11.05 18.90 -10.73
C GLN A 181 -11.27 20.27 -11.35
N GLU A 182 -10.23 21.10 -11.50
CA GLU A 182 -10.32 22.37 -12.23
C GLU A 182 -10.54 22.14 -13.73
N GLN A 183 -9.90 21.13 -14.34
CA GLN A 183 -10.20 20.75 -15.72
C GLN A 183 -11.63 20.22 -15.89
N GLU A 184 -12.10 19.37 -14.99
CA GLU A 184 -13.48 18.88 -15.00
C GLU A 184 -14.49 20.01 -14.76
N GLN A 185 -14.20 20.95 -13.86
CA GLN A 185 -15.05 22.14 -13.67
C GLN A 185 -15.04 23.05 -14.89
N GLN A 186 -13.89 23.31 -15.52
CA GLN A 186 -13.82 24.09 -16.76
C GLN A 186 -14.57 23.40 -17.90
N GLN A 187 -14.47 22.07 -18.01
CA GLN A 187 -15.17 21.29 -19.02
C GLN A 187 -16.69 21.32 -18.79
N ARG A 188 -17.15 21.14 -17.55
CA ARG A 188 -18.57 21.29 -17.19
C ARG A 188 -19.09 22.71 -17.44
N THR A 189 -18.25 23.74 -17.23
CA THR A 189 -18.65 25.14 -17.46
C THR A 189 -18.83 25.40 -18.96
N LYS A 190 -17.92 24.89 -19.80
CA LYS A 190 -18.03 24.98 -21.26
C LYS A 190 -19.26 24.23 -21.79
N GLU A 191 -19.47 22.99 -21.34
CA GLU A 191 -20.62 22.18 -21.72
C GLU A 191 -21.94 22.84 -21.30
N SER A 192 -21.97 23.47 -20.11
CA SER A 192 -23.14 24.24 -19.66
C SER A 192 -23.39 25.52 -20.45
N GLU A 193 -22.35 26.20 -20.95
CA GLU A 193 -22.50 27.39 -21.79
C GLU A 193 -23.01 27.03 -23.18
N GLU A 194 -22.51 25.95 -23.77
CA GLU A 194 -22.94 25.42 -25.08
C GLU A 194 -24.43 25.04 -25.06
N LEU A 195 -24.87 24.30 -24.04
CA LEU A 195 -26.29 23.97 -23.82
C LEU A 195 -27.17 25.22 -23.66
N ARG A 196 -26.69 26.26 -22.97
CA ARG A 196 -27.44 27.53 -22.84
C ARG A 196 -27.56 28.28 -24.16
N GLN A 197 -26.62 28.08 -25.08
CA GLN A 197 -26.64 28.72 -26.38
C GLN A 197 -27.63 28.02 -27.32
N GLU A 198 -27.64 26.68 -27.34
CA GLU A 198 -28.63 25.89 -28.11
C GLU A 198 -30.08 26.17 -27.68
N VAL A 199 -30.35 26.30 -26.37
CA VAL A 199 -31.70 26.61 -25.88
C VAL A 199 -32.18 27.98 -26.36
N LYS A 200 -31.30 28.98 -26.39
CA LYS A 200 -31.64 30.33 -26.88
C LYS A 200 -31.94 30.35 -28.38
N GLU A 201 -31.26 29.52 -29.16
CA GLU A 201 -31.53 29.36 -30.60
C GLU A 201 -32.88 28.65 -30.83
N ALA A 202 -33.19 27.62 -30.05
CA ALA A 202 -34.47 26.91 -30.12
C ALA A 202 -35.69 27.77 -29.70
N GLU A 203 -35.54 28.63 -28.69
CA GLU A 203 -36.60 29.55 -28.25
C GLU A 203 -36.87 30.68 -29.28
N GLY A 204 -35.85 31.06 -30.05
CA GLY A 204 -35.97 32.04 -31.14
C GLY A 204 -36.90 31.58 -32.26
N GLU A 205 -36.91 30.29 -32.60
CA GLU A 205 -37.77 29.73 -33.66
C GLU A 205 -39.20 29.38 -33.17
N GLY A 206 -39.40 29.21 -31.86
CA GLY A 206 -40.72 28.89 -31.28
C GLY A 206 -41.69 30.08 -31.22
N SER A 207 -41.17 31.31 -31.04
CA SER A 207 -41.97 32.51 -30.83
C SER A 207 -42.82 32.92 -32.04
N GLU A 208 -42.43 32.52 -33.26
CA GLU A 208 -43.16 32.86 -34.48
C GLU A 208 -44.35 31.90 -34.75
N LYS A 209 -44.30 30.66 -34.24
CA LYS A 209 -45.38 29.68 -34.41
C LYS A 209 -46.49 29.78 -33.35
N GLU A 210 -46.20 30.28 -32.14
CA GLU A 210 -47.21 30.37 -31.08
C GLU A 210 -48.20 31.54 -31.26
N LYS A 211 -47.80 32.60 -31.99
CA LYS A 211 -48.74 33.68 -32.37
C LYS A 211 -49.79 33.27 -33.41
N LEU A 212 -49.63 32.12 -34.08
CA LEU A 212 -50.60 31.64 -35.07
C LEU A 212 -51.62 30.64 -34.52
N LYS A 213 -51.44 30.10 -33.29
CA LYS A 213 -52.39 29.15 -32.69
C LYS A 213 -53.37 29.74 -31.68
N LYS A 214 -53.18 31.00 -31.25
CA LYS A 214 -54.04 31.63 -30.24
C LYS A 214 -55.34 32.25 -30.81
N LYS A 215 -55.84 31.72 -31.92
CA LYS A 215 -57.11 32.16 -32.54
C LYS A 215 -58.15 31.05 -32.73
N GLU A 216 -57.95 29.86 -32.16
CA GLU A 216 -58.83 28.70 -32.44
C GLU A 216 -59.23 27.82 -31.24
N GLU A 217 -59.02 28.26 -29.99
CA GLU A 217 -59.53 27.53 -28.81
C GLU A 217 -60.13 28.48 -27.76
N GLU A 218 -61.19 29.19 -28.14
CA GLU A 218 -62.25 29.59 -27.22
C GLU A 218 -63.50 28.77 -27.58
N GLY A 219 -63.69 27.61 -26.94
CA GLY A 219 -64.95 26.87 -27.08
C GLY A 219 -64.91 25.37 -26.79
N ALA A 220 -64.59 24.95 -25.57
CA ALA A 220 -65.03 23.65 -25.03
C ALA A 220 -64.85 23.64 -23.50
N VAL A 221 -65.88 24.05 -22.75
CA VAL A 221 -66.85 23.16 -22.08
C VAL A 221 -66.32 22.55 -20.79
N ALA A 222 -66.94 23.04 -19.71
CA ALA A 222 -66.97 22.45 -18.39
C ALA A 222 -67.61 21.05 -18.42
N ASN A 223 -67.05 20.10 -17.66
CA ASN A 223 -67.87 19.20 -16.85
C ASN A 223 -67.05 18.54 -15.74
N ALA A 224 -67.69 18.50 -14.57
CA ALA A 224 -67.23 17.88 -13.36
C ALA A 224 -67.33 16.35 -13.42
N LEU A 225 -66.44 15.64 -12.73
CA LEU A 225 -66.81 14.37 -12.08
C LEU A 225 -65.87 14.07 -10.89
N LYS A 226 -66.47 14.00 -9.71
CA LYS A 226 -65.92 13.37 -8.50
C LYS A 226 -65.97 11.86 -8.70
N VAL A 227 -64.89 11.14 -8.37
CA VAL A 227 -64.94 9.69 -8.10
C VAL A 227 -64.13 9.39 -6.85
N ASP A 228 -64.83 8.69 -5.96
CA ASP A 228 -64.50 8.25 -4.62
C ASP A 228 -63.71 6.92 -4.65
N GLY A 229 -63.12 6.56 -3.51
CA GLY A 229 -62.04 5.58 -3.36
C GLY A 229 -62.34 4.09 -3.59
N GLY A 230 -61.26 3.32 -3.70
CA GLY A 230 -61.22 1.85 -3.82
C GLY A 230 -59.78 1.33 -3.99
N PRO A 231 -59.45 0.08 -3.59
CA PRO A 231 -58.35 -0.14 -2.65
C PRO A 231 -56.98 -0.54 -3.22
N ARG A 232 -55.98 -0.21 -2.37
CA ARG A 232 -54.64 -0.76 -2.15
C ARG A 232 -54.23 -1.99 -2.96
N GLN A 233 -53.10 -1.83 -3.66
CA GLN A 233 -52.19 -2.92 -4.01
C GLN A 233 -51.60 -3.52 -2.73
N ASP A 234 -51.99 -4.76 -2.44
CA ASP A 234 -51.32 -5.59 -1.44
C ASP A 234 -49.90 -5.91 -1.94
N THR A 235 -48.93 -5.44 -1.17
CA THR A 235 -47.52 -5.62 -1.44
C THR A 235 -47.06 -6.95 -0.87
N ALA A 236 -46.16 -7.64 -1.58
CA ALA A 236 -45.54 -8.92 -1.21
C ALA A 236 -44.83 -8.93 0.17
N VAL A 237 -44.81 -7.80 0.88
CA VAL A 237 -44.24 -7.63 2.21
C VAL A 237 -45.16 -8.15 3.30
N ASP A 238 -46.49 -8.08 3.13
CA ASP A 238 -47.43 -8.53 4.15
C ASP A 238 -47.51 -10.06 4.25
N ALA A 239 -47.34 -10.77 3.12
CA ALA A 239 -47.21 -12.23 3.10
C ALA A 239 -45.91 -12.72 3.78
N LEU A 240 -44.85 -11.92 3.77
CA LEU A 240 -43.57 -12.24 4.43
C LEU A 240 -43.67 -12.05 5.95
N LYS A 241 -44.50 -11.11 6.39
CA LYS A 241 -44.70 -10.78 7.81
C LYS A 241 -45.48 -11.87 8.55
N THR A 242 -46.44 -12.51 7.88
CA THR A 242 -47.22 -13.61 8.45
C THR A 242 -46.38 -14.89 8.64
N GLN A 243 -45.43 -15.19 7.75
CA GLN A 243 -44.52 -16.34 7.96
C GLN A 243 -43.51 -16.15 9.11
N LEU A 244 -43.18 -14.91 9.45
CA LEU A 244 -42.25 -14.61 10.55
C LEU A 244 -42.91 -14.66 11.93
N GLN A 245 -44.24 -14.44 12.03
CA GLN A 245 -44.98 -14.48 13.30
C GLN A 245 -45.28 -15.91 13.79
N ASP A 246 -45.46 -16.87 12.89
CA ASP A 246 -45.71 -18.27 13.28
C ASP A 246 -44.44 -19.00 13.74
N ALA A 247 -43.25 -18.45 13.45
CA ALA A 247 -41.99 -19.07 13.81
C ALA A 247 -41.43 -18.65 15.18
N PHE A 248 -41.88 -17.52 15.76
CA PHE A 248 -41.27 -16.95 16.98
C PHE A 248 -42.30 -16.26 17.89
N PRO A 249 -42.87 -16.96 18.90
CA PRO A 249 -43.94 -16.44 19.75
C PRO A 249 -43.42 -15.59 20.94
N TRP A 250 -42.38 -14.77 20.75
CA TRP A 250 -41.79 -13.98 21.84
C TRP A 250 -41.45 -12.54 21.39
N ASP A 251 -41.76 -11.61 22.29
CA ASP A 251 -41.81 -10.15 22.12
C ASP A 251 -40.50 -9.49 21.63
N ILE A 252 -40.64 -8.47 20.78
CA ILE A 252 -39.57 -7.86 19.96
C ILE A 252 -38.59 -6.98 20.77
N GLU A 253 -38.89 -6.64 22.03
CA GLU A 253 -38.06 -5.74 22.83
C GLU A 253 -36.73 -6.36 23.31
N ASN A 254 -36.48 -7.67 23.12
CA ASN A 254 -35.19 -8.31 23.45
C ASN A 254 -34.21 -8.46 22.26
N ILE A 255 -34.55 -7.99 21.05
CA ILE A 255 -33.77 -8.29 19.84
C ILE A 255 -32.49 -7.45 19.71
N LEU A 256 -32.39 -6.30 20.38
CA LEU A 256 -31.16 -5.49 20.37
C LEU A 256 -30.01 -6.08 21.23
N GLY A 257 -30.28 -7.07 22.08
CA GLY A 257 -29.26 -7.77 22.87
C GLY A 257 -28.63 -8.99 22.18
N ALA A 258 -29.24 -9.53 21.12
CA ALA A 258 -28.88 -10.84 20.56
C ALA A 258 -27.92 -10.78 19.34
N PHE A 259 -27.71 -9.61 18.71
CA PHE A 259 -26.77 -9.50 17.59
C PHE A 259 -25.28 -9.57 18.01
N ALA A 260 -24.98 -9.53 19.31
CA ALA A 260 -23.63 -9.80 19.83
C ALA A 260 -23.29 -11.31 19.89
N GLY A 261 -24.28 -12.22 19.77
CA GLY A 261 -24.07 -13.66 19.94
C GLY A 261 -23.76 -14.44 18.65
N VAL A 262 -24.24 -13.99 17.49
CA VAL A 262 -24.13 -14.76 16.23
C VAL A 262 -22.80 -14.52 15.51
N PHE A 263 -22.13 -13.39 15.75
CA PHE A 263 -20.79 -13.13 15.18
C PHE A 263 -19.65 -13.80 15.97
N THR A 264 -19.86 -14.23 17.22
CA THR A 264 -18.81 -14.88 18.03
C THR A 264 -18.68 -16.36 17.71
N ALA A 265 -19.77 -17.07 17.42
CA ALA A 265 -19.72 -18.50 17.06
C ALA A 265 -18.97 -18.76 15.74
N SER A 266 -19.16 -17.90 14.73
CA SER A 266 -18.47 -18.01 13.43
C SER A 266 -16.97 -17.71 13.50
N CYS A 267 -16.54 -16.81 14.40
CA CYS A 267 -15.12 -16.51 14.60
C CYS A 267 -14.36 -17.66 15.29
N ILE A 268 -15.00 -18.37 16.21
CA ILE A 268 -14.35 -19.45 16.99
C ILE A 268 -14.00 -20.64 16.09
N THR A 269 -14.87 -21.02 15.16
CA THR A 269 -14.61 -22.16 14.26
C THR A 269 -13.45 -21.90 13.29
N ILE A 270 -13.26 -20.64 12.86
CA ILE A 270 -12.15 -20.25 11.99
C ILE A 270 -10.80 -20.33 12.74
N PHE A 271 -10.76 -19.86 14.00
CA PHE A 271 -9.54 -19.92 14.81
C PHE A 271 -9.11 -21.35 15.16
N VAL A 272 -10.06 -22.21 15.53
CA VAL A 272 -9.77 -23.62 15.82
C VAL A 272 -9.27 -24.35 14.55
N SER A 273 -9.90 -24.10 13.40
CA SER A 273 -9.49 -24.67 12.11
C SER A 273 -8.08 -24.21 11.70
N TRP A 274 -7.76 -22.92 11.87
CA TRP A 274 -6.42 -22.39 11.58
C TRP A 274 -5.35 -22.98 12.51
N LYS A 275 -5.66 -23.18 13.80
CA LYS A 275 -4.72 -23.79 14.75
C LYS A 275 -4.47 -25.28 14.45
N LEU A 276 -5.52 -26.04 14.12
CA LEU A 276 -5.41 -27.44 13.69
C LEU A 276 -4.61 -27.57 12.39
N TYR A 277 -4.83 -26.69 11.41
CA TYR A 277 -4.07 -26.65 10.17
C TYR A 277 -2.57 -26.39 10.40
N LYS A 278 -2.23 -25.47 11.31
CA LYS A 278 -0.82 -25.24 11.70
C LYS A 278 -0.21 -26.44 12.42
N ALA A 279 -0.95 -27.10 13.31
CA ALA A 279 -0.48 -28.30 13.99
C ALA A 279 -0.25 -29.45 12.99
N TYR A 280 -1.15 -29.64 12.03
CA TYR A 280 -1.02 -30.65 10.98
C TYR A 280 0.21 -30.41 10.09
N LYS A 281 0.46 -29.16 9.67
CA LYS A 281 1.67 -28.80 8.91
C LYS A 281 2.97 -29.08 9.68
N HIS A 282 2.95 -29.01 11.01
CA HIS A 282 4.13 -29.28 11.83
C HIS A 282 4.44 -30.77 12.00
N TYR A 283 3.43 -31.64 11.88
CA TYR A 283 3.57 -33.09 12.04
C TYR A 283 3.69 -33.86 10.71
N SER A 284 3.30 -33.24 9.59
CA SER A 284 3.14 -33.94 8.31
C SER A 284 4.28 -33.71 7.32
N ASP A 285 5.52 -33.56 7.79
CA ASP A 285 6.69 -33.56 6.90
C ASP A 285 7.40 -34.92 6.94
N PRO A 286 6.94 -35.94 6.17
CA PRO A 286 7.52 -37.28 6.16
C PRO A 286 8.88 -37.37 5.45
N TRP A 287 9.50 -36.23 5.09
CA TRP A 287 10.71 -36.18 4.27
C TRP A 287 12.01 -35.87 5.03
N VAL A 288 11.97 -35.74 6.36
CA VAL A 288 13.19 -35.57 7.16
C VAL A 288 13.51 -36.88 7.89
N ARG A 289 14.40 -37.69 7.32
CA ARG A 289 15.04 -38.78 8.07
C ARG A 289 16.27 -38.21 8.81
N PRO A 290 16.45 -38.52 10.11
CA PRO A 290 17.70 -38.24 10.79
C PRO A 290 18.82 -39.09 10.19
N ILE A 291 19.95 -38.45 9.87
CA ILE A 291 21.24 -39.09 9.59
C ILE A 291 22.06 -39.05 10.88
#